data_AF-A0AAE1HUU2-F1
#
_entry.id   AF-A0AAE1HUU2-F1
#
_cell.length_a   1.000
_cell.length_b   1.000
_cell.length_c   1.000
_cell.angle_alpha   90.00
_cell.angle_beta   90.00
_cell.angle_gamma   90.00
#
_symmetry.space_group_name_H-M   'P 1'
#
loop_
_entity.id
_entity.type
_entity.pdbx_description
1 polymer ?
#
loop_
_entity_poly.entity_id
_entity_poly.type
_entity_poly.pdbx_seq_one_letter_code
_entity_poly.pdbx_strand_id
1 'polypeptide(L)'
;MFDSFRDKIQSVQEGITASFQRISSGESSRPPREYKSVNINAGAELLHKYQSEWHENHQLAEENAAKAQTIDEIIGGLYVNFEKQWVNISQLTTSMAGVPQIISSTQSLMEQLGNLQEIFDEVEHNLLQLEDIIETQEHQERQLDHRFQLALYKEKKLQELERVREKLVKEYAEKMSNHERHQSQTLKERQETFGQVFQEDLEQFKQSGKLPVSPVKVSQPGPSLEEVTLDDDTVALDNFLSEGDP
;
A
#
# COMPACT_ATOMS: atom_id res chain seq x y z
N MET A 1 -7.97 -102.70 35.43
CA MET A 1 -6.87 -102.60 34.45
C MET A 1 -5.51 -102.26 35.06
N PHE A 2 -5.35 -102.25 36.39
CA PHE A 2 -4.05 -102.16 37.06
C PHE A 2 -3.53 -103.52 37.57
N ASP A 3 -4.42 -104.49 37.78
CA ASP A 3 -4.02 -105.83 38.26
C ASP A 3 -3.22 -106.62 37.22
N SER A 4 -3.54 -106.50 35.92
CA SER A 4 -2.77 -107.21 34.87
C SER A 4 -1.36 -106.66 34.66
N PHE A 5 -1.10 -105.41 35.08
CA PHE A 5 0.24 -104.82 35.04
C PHE A 5 1.07 -105.27 36.24
N ARG A 6 0.43 -105.40 37.42
CA ARG A 6 1.07 -105.94 38.63
C ARG A 6 1.48 -107.40 38.45
N ASP A 7 0.60 -108.23 37.89
CA ASP A 7 0.91 -109.64 37.62
C ASP A 7 2.06 -109.79 36.60
N LYS A 8 2.17 -108.88 35.63
CA LYS A 8 3.29 -108.87 34.68
C LYS A 8 4.62 -108.49 35.33
N ILE A 9 4.62 -107.52 36.24
CA ILE A 9 5.85 -107.17 36.98
C ILE A 9 6.26 -108.31 37.92
N GLN A 10 5.30 -108.93 38.61
CA GLN A 10 5.54 -110.08 39.48
C GLN A 10 6.14 -111.26 38.68
N SER A 11 5.59 -111.56 37.50
CA SER A 11 6.09 -112.60 36.59
C SER A 11 7.51 -112.33 36.07
N VAL A 12 7.84 -111.07 35.77
CA VAL A 12 9.20 -110.68 35.35
C VAL A 12 10.18 -110.80 36.52
N GLN A 13 9.77 -110.40 37.72
CA GLN A 13 10.60 -110.49 38.92
C GLN A 13 10.87 -111.95 39.32
N GLU A 14 9.88 -112.83 39.20
CA GLU A 14 10.04 -114.27 39.40
C GLU A 14 10.91 -114.90 38.31
N GLY A 15 10.77 -114.47 37.05
CA GLY A 15 11.62 -114.91 35.94
C GLY A 15 13.10 -114.52 36.12
N ILE A 16 13.36 -113.32 36.63
CA ILE A 16 14.73 -112.85 36.97
C ILE A 16 15.25 -113.61 38.19
N THR A 17 14.43 -113.85 39.21
CA THR A 17 14.86 -114.56 40.43
C THR A 17 15.15 -116.04 40.15
N ALA A 18 14.32 -116.71 39.34
CA ALA A 18 14.51 -118.09 38.93
C ALA A 18 15.72 -118.28 38.00
N SER A 19 16.03 -117.29 37.16
CA SER A 19 17.25 -117.32 36.35
C SER A 19 18.51 -117.11 37.20
N PHE A 20 18.49 -116.24 38.22
CA PHE A 20 19.61 -116.12 39.16
C PHE A 20 19.81 -117.36 40.04
N GLN A 21 18.74 -118.03 40.50
CA GLN A 21 18.88 -119.30 41.24
C GLN A 21 19.45 -120.43 40.36
N ARG A 22 19.13 -120.46 39.06
CA ARG A 22 19.72 -121.41 38.11
C ARG A 22 21.23 -121.21 37.93
N ILE A 23 21.73 -119.98 38.08
CA ILE A 23 23.16 -119.66 37.97
C ILE A 23 23.88 -119.91 39.31
N SER A 24 23.18 -119.77 40.45
CA SER A 24 23.78 -119.95 41.78
C SER A 24 23.82 -121.40 42.29
N SER A 25 23.01 -122.31 41.74
CA SER A 25 22.90 -123.72 42.21
C SER A 25 23.45 -124.74 41.21
N GLY A 26 24.62 -124.46 40.65
CA GLY A 26 25.37 -125.36 39.77
C GLY A 26 26.68 -125.84 40.41
N GLU A 27 26.64 -126.48 41.58
CA GLU A 27 27.77 -127.26 42.08
C GLU A 27 27.88 -128.57 41.28
N SER A 28 28.81 -128.60 40.32
CA SER A 28 29.27 -129.84 39.68
C SER A 28 30.80 -129.84 39.63
N SER A 29 31.38 -130.79 40.37
CA SER A 29 32.81 -131.02 40.55
C SER A 29 33.57 -131.27 39.24
N ARG A 30 34.63 -130.49 38.98
CA ARG A 30 35.68 -130.73 37.96
C ARG A 30 37.06 -130.20 38.46
N PRO A 31 38.18 -130.78 37.98
CA PRO A 31 39.51 -130.80 38.64
C PRO A 31 40.28 -129.46 38.56
N PRO A 32 41.40 -129.30 39.32
CA PRO A 32 41.96 -127.98 39.64
C PRO A 32 42.58 -127.33 38.41
N ARG A 33 42.09 -126.13 38.06
CA ARG A 33 42.69 -125.29 37.01
C ARG A 33 43.59 -124.26 37.68
N GLU A 34 44.87 -124.30 37.32
CA GLU A 34 45.77 -123.16 37.42
C GLU A 34 45.13 -121.96 36.70
N TYR A 35 44.61 -120.99 37.45
CA TYR A 35 44.26 -119.71 36.87
C TYR A 35 45.53 -118.89 36.73
N LYS A 36 46.07 -118.94 35.50
CA LYS A 36 47.00 -117.96 34.93
C LYS A 36 46.60 -116.55 35.39
N SER A 37 47.58 -115.74 35.76
CA SER A 37 47.41 -114.32 36.09
C SER A 37 46.48 -113.64 35.07
N VAL A 38 45.25 -113.34 35.50
CA VAL A 38 44.28 -112.61 34.69
C VAL A 38 44.85 -111.20 34.48
N ASN A 39 44.91 -110.74 33.23
CA ASN A 39 45.37 -109.38 32.96
C ASN A 39 44.30 -108.40 33.44
N ILE A 40 44.52 -107.82 34.62
CA ILE A 40 43.63 -106.86 35.28
C ILE A 40 43.45 -105.59 34.43
N ASN A 41 44.34 -105.33 33.47
CA ASN A 41 44.31 -104.18 32.57
C ASN A 41 43.62 -104.45 31.22
N ALA A 42 43.04 -105.63 31.01
CA ALA A 42 42.29 -105.92 29.79
C ALA A 42 41.08 -104.97 29.68
N GLY A 43 41.04 -104.15 28.63
CA GLY A 43 40.00 -103.13 28.41
C GLY A 43 40.37 -101.72 28.89
N ALA A 44 41.51 -101.53 29.58
CA ALA A 44 41.97 -100.21 29.98
C ALA A 44 42.28 -99.30 28.77
N GLU A 45 42.84 -99.85 27.70
CA GLU A 45 43.10 -99.10 26.46
C GLU A 45 41.80 -98.66 25.75
N LEU A 46 40.77 -99.50 25.78
CA LEU A 46 39.45 -99.17 25.20
C LEU A 46 38.75 -98.08 26.02
N LEU A 47 38.80 -98.20 27.36
CA LEU A 47 38.28 -97.18 28.26
C LEU A 47 39.02 -95.85 28.07
N HIS A 48 40.36 -95.88 28.01
CA HIS A 48 41.19 -94.71 27.76
C HIS A 48 40.85 -94.04 26.43
N LYS A 49 40.66 -94.83 25.36
CA LYS A 49 40.25 -94.31 24.04
C LYS A 49 38.92 -93.56 24.12
N TYR A 50 37.87 -94.18 24.68
CA TYR A 50 36.57 -93.53 24.78
C TYR A 50 36.57 -92.34 25.74
N GLN A 51 37.33 -92.39 26.83
CA GLN A 51 37.50 -91.24 27.73
C GLN A 51 38.20 -90.08 27.03
N SER A 52 39.22 -90.36 26.21
CA SER A 52 39.93 -89.34 25.43
C SER A 52 39.04 -88.72 24.37
N GLU A 53 38.33 -89.53 23.58
CA GLU A 53 37.37 -89.06 22.57
C GLU A 53 36.21 -88.27 23.21
N TRP A 54 35.71 -88.71 24.37
CA TRP A 54 34.69 -87.97 25.10
C TRP A 54 35.21 -86.62 25.61
N HIS A 55 36.43 -86.59 26.14
CA HIS A 55 37.06 -85.36 26.62
C HIS A 55 37.27 -84.34 25.48
N GLU A 56 37.78 -84.79 24.34
CA GLU A 56 37.95 -83.94 23.15
C GLU A 56 36.60 -83.40 22.66
N ASN A 57 35.59 -84.25 22.54
CA ASN A 57 34.25 -83.82 22.12
C ASN A 57 33.61 -82.85 23.12
N HIS A 58 33.82 -83.06 24.42
CA HIS A 58 33.33 -82.15 25.45
C HIS A 58 34.02 -80.78 25.35
N GLN A 59 35.34 -80.76 25.14
CA GLN A 59 36.09 -79.52 24.94
C GLN A 59 35.62 -78.76 23.68
N LEU A 60 35.42 -79.47 22.56
CA LEU A 60 34.89 -78.86 21.34
C LEU A 60 33.47 -78.31 21.53
N ALA A 61 32.62 -79.01 22.28
CA ALA A 61 31.27 -78.55 22.60
C ALA A 61 31.30 -77.28 23.47
N GLU A 62 32.20 -77.21 24.45
CA GLU A 62 32.38 -76.04 25.32
C GLU A 62 32.90 -74.82 24.53
N GLU A 63 33.90 -75.02 23.65
CA GLU A 63 34.38 -73.97 22.75
C GLU A 63 33.30 -73.48 21.79
N ASN A 64 32.48 -74.39 21.25
CA ASN A 64 31.38 -74.03 20.36
C ASN A 64 30.29 -73.24 21.10
N ALA A 65 29.96 -73.63 22.34
CA ALA A 65 29.03 -72.89 23.19
C ALA A 65 29.55 -71.47 23.49
N ALA A 66 30.84 -71.33 23.81
CA ALA A 66 31.46 -70.02 24.03
C ALA A 66 31.41 -69.13 22.78
N LYS A 67 31.73 -69.69 21.60
CA LYS A 67 31.63 -68.97 20.32
C LYS A 67 30.19 -68.57 19.99
N ALA A 68 29.23 -69.46 20.23
CA ALA A 68 27.81 -69.17 20.02
C ALA A 68 27.33 -68.03 20.93
N GLN A 69 27.77 -67.99 22.20
CA GLN A 69 27.45 -66.90 23.11
C GLN A 69 28.04 -65.56 22.63
N THR A 70 29.29 -65.55 22.15
CA THR A 70 29.91 -64.33 21.60
C THR A 70 29.13 -63.80 20.39
N ILE A 71 28.67 -64.70 19.51
CA ILE A 71 27.85 -64.32 18.35
C ILE A 71 26.50 -63.75 18.80
N ASP A 72 25.85 -64.37 19.79
CA ASP A 72 24.59 -63.88 20.34
C ASP A 72 24.70 -62.47 20.93
N GLU A 73 25.78 -62.19 21.67
CA GLU A 73 26.09 -60.86 22.21
C GLU A 73 26.26 -59.82 21.10
N ILE A 74 26.97 -60.17 20.01
CA ILE A 74 27.16 -59.29 18.85
C ILE A 74 25.82 -59.04 18.14
N ILE A 75 25.01 -60.08 17.92
CA ILE A 75 23.71 -59.98 17.25
C ILE A 75 22.76 -59.11 18.10
N GLY A 76 22.71 -59.33 19.41
CA GLY A 76 21.92 -58.52 20.34
C GLY A 76 22.35 -57.05 20.31
N GLY A 77 23.65 -56.79 20.31
CA GLY A 77 24.20 -55.43 20.16
C GLY A 77 23.83 -54.78 18.82
N LEU A 78 23.89 -55.52 17.72
CA LEU A 78 23.48 -55.03 16.41
C LEU A 78 21.98 -54.71 16.38
N TYR A 79 21.14 -55.57 16.94
CA TYR A 79 19.70 -55.37 16.99
C TYR A 79 19.33 -54.08 17.72
N VAL A 80 19.90 -53.84 18.91
CA VAL A 80 19.67 -52.61 19.68
C VAL A 80 20.13 -51.37 18.89
N ASN A 81 21.26 -51.46 18.20
CA ASN A 81 21.74 -50.36 17.36
C ASN A 81 20.80 -50.08 16.18
N PHE A 82 20.31 -51.13 15.49
CA PHE A 82 19.37 -50.96 14.39
C PHE A 82 18.04 -50.36 14.86
N GLU A 83 17.51 -50.82 15.99
CA GLU A 83 16.29 -50.25 16.57
C GLU A 83 16.46 -48.75 16.86
N LYS A 84 17.61 -48.37 17.46
CA LYS A 84 17.93 -46.96 17.73
C LYS A 84 18.03 -46.14 16.43
N GLN A 85 18.70 -46.66 15.40
CA GLN A 85 18.81 -45.98 14.12
C GLN A 85 17.45 -45.84 13.44
N TRP A 86 16.61 -46.86 13.52
CA TRP A 86 15.25 -46.84 12.99
C TRP A 86 14.41 -45.75 13.65
N VAL A 87 14.44 -45.67 14.99
CA VAL A 87 13.76 -44.60 15.74
C VAL A 87 14.26 -43.21 15.32
N ASN A 88 15.58 -43.02 15.19
CA ASN A 88 16.15 -41.75 14.76
C ASN A 88 15.71 -41.35 13.35
N ILE A 89 15.73 -42.30 12.40
CA ILE A 89 15.29 -42.07 11.02
C ILE A 89 13.79 -41.74 10.97
N SER A 90 12.98 -42.44 11.76
CA SER A 90 11.54 -42.18 11.85
C SER A 90 11.24 -40.78 12.42
N GLN A 91 11.96 -40.37 13.47
CA GLN A 91 11.86 -39.02 14.02
C GLN A 91 12.29 -37.97 13.00
N LEU A 92 13.43 -38.16 12.32
CA LEU A 92 13.91 -37.26 11.28
C LEU A 92 12.88 -37.13 10.15
N THR A 93 12.31 -38.25 9.69
CA THR A 93 11.30 -38.27 8.63
C THR A 93 10.06 -37.48 9.04
N THR A 94 9.61 -37.66 10.29
CA THR A 94 8.46 -36.92 10.84
C THR A 94 8.75 -35.42 10.95
N SER A 95 9.95 -35.04 11.39
CA SER A 95 10.37 -33.64 11.43
C SER A 95 10.47 -33.01 10.03
N MET A 96 10.99 -33.75 9.05
CA MET A 96 11.09 -33.29 7.67
C MET A 96 9.72 -33.16 6.98
N ALA A 97 8.72 -33.94 7.40
CA ALA A 97 7.36 -33.83 6.89
C ALA A 97 6.70 -32.46 7.16
N GLY A 98 7.19 -31.69 8.15
CA GLY A 98 6.72 -30.33 8.42
C GLY A 98 7.29 -29.25 7.48
N VAL A 99 8.39 -29.52 6.78
CA VAL A 99 9.07 -28.53 5.91
C VAL A 99 8.15 -28.01 4.79
N PRO A 100 7.38 -28.85 4.06
CA PRO A 100 6.46 -28.36 3.04
C PRO A 100 5.39 -27.40 3.58
N GLN A 101 4.91 -27.61 4.81
CA GLN A 101 3.94 -26.72 5.44
C GLN A 101 4.54 -25.34 5.73
N ILE A 102 5.80 -25.30 6.20
CA ILE A 102 6.53 -24.04 6.40
C ILE A 102 6.70 -23.31 5.07
N ILE A 103 7.12 -24.02 4.01
CA ILE A 103 7.26 -23.43 2.67
C ILE A 103 5.94 -22.84 2.19
N SER A 104 4.84 -23.60 2.29
CA SER A 104 3.51 -23.13 1.90
C SER A 104 3.08 -21.89 2.69
N SER A 105 3.36 -21.87 4.00
CA SER A 105 3.05 -20.73 4.87
C SER A 105 3.90 -19.50 4.50
N THR A 106 5.18 -19.68 4.20
CA THR A 106 6.07 -18.60 3.72
C THR A 106 5.61 -18.05 2.37
N GLN A 107 5.19 -18.93 1.44
CA GLN A 107 4.64 -18.51 0.14
C GLN A 107 3.35 -17.70 0.31
N SER A 108 2.45 -18.13 1.18
CA SER A 108 1.22 -17.38 1.48
C SER A 108 1.52 -16.00 2.10
N LEU A 109 2.48 -15.91 3.02
CA LEU A 109 2.91 -14.63 3.57
C LEU A 109 3.55 -13.73 2.50
N MET A 110 4.30 -14.29 1.57
CA MET A 110 4.88 -13.56 0.45
C MET A 110 3.81 -13.00 -0.49
N GLU A 111 2.77 -13.78 -0.77
CA GLU A 111 1.61 -13.33 -1.56
C GLU A 111 0.84 -12.21 -0.84
N GLN A 112 0.59 -12.36 0.46
CA GLN A 112 -0.04 -11.30 1.26
C GLN A 112 0.79 -10.02 1.29
N LEU A 113 2.12 -10.14 1.39
CA LEU A 113 3.03 -9.00 1.34
C LEU A 113 2.99 -8.32 -0.04
N GLY A 114 2.95 -9.10 -1.12
CA GLY A 114 2.79 -8.59 -2.47
C GLY A 114 1.48 -7.80 -2.65
N ASN A 115 0.36 -8.37 -2.20
CA ASN A 115 -0.93 -7.67 -2.24
C ASN A 115 -0.93 -6.39 -1.40
N LEU A 116 -0.27 -6.41 -0.24
CA LEU A 116 -0.15 -5.22 0.61
C LEU A 116 0.69 -4.14 -0.07
N GLN A 117 1.76 -4.52 -0.77
CA GLN A 117 2.57 -3.59 -1.55
C GLN A 117 1.74 -2.94 -2.67
N GLU A 118 0.94 -3.72 -3.41
CA GLU A 118 0.06 -3.19 -4.46
C GLU A 118 -0.95 -2.17 -3.91
N ILE A 119 -1.54 -2.45 -2.74
CA ILE A 119 -2.46 -1.51 -2.07
C ILE A 119 -1.72 -0.23 -1.64
N PHE A 120 -0.48 -0.34 -1.15
CA PHE A 120 0.32 0.85 -0.81
C PHE A 120 0.63 1.70 -2.04
N ASP A 121 1.02 1.08 -3.16
CA ASP A 121 1.27 1.78 -4.42
C ASP A 121 -0.01 2.48 -4.93
N GLU A 122 -1.18 1.83 -4.81
CA GLU A 122 -2.47 2.44 -5.15
C GLU A 122 -2.82 3.61 -4.23
N VAL A 123 -2.60 3.48 -2.92
CA VAL A 123 -2.84 4.57 -1.96
C VAL A 123 -1.91 5.75 -2.21
N GLU A 124 -0.63 5.50 -2.47
CA GLU A 124 0.34 6.56 -2.82
C GLU A 124 -0.09 7.28 -4.10
N HIS A 125 -0.52 6.54 -5.12
CA HIS A 125 -1.04 7.13 -6.35
C HIS A 125 -2.28 7.99 -6.12
N ASN A 126 -3.23 7.51 -5.32
CA ASN A 126 -4.45 8.26 -4.98
C ASN A 126 -4.14 9.51 -4.15
N LEU A 127 -3.12 9.48 -3.29
CA LEU A 127 -2.67 10.65 -2.53
C LEU A 127 -2.05 11.72 -3.44
N LEU A 128 -1.22 11.31 -4.41
CA LEU A 128 -0.68 12.23 -5.41
C LEU A 128 -1.79 12.89 -6.25
N GLN A 129 -2.78 12.10 -6.70
CA GLN A 129 -3.94 12.66 -7.40
C GLN A 129 -4.73 13.65 -6.54
N LEU A 130 -4.88 13.36 -5.24
CA LEU A 130 -5.56 14.27 -4.32
C LEU A 130 -4.78 15.58 -4.16
N GLU A 131 -3.46 15.53 -4.06
CA GLU A 131 -2.59 16.70 -4.01
C GLU A 131 -2.76 17.56 -5.28
N ASP A 132 -2.72 16.96 -6.47
CA ASP A 132 -2.95 17.65 -7.75
C ASP A 132 -4.32 18.36 -7.80
N ILE A 133 -5.37 17.70 -7.27
CA ILE A 133 -6.73 18.27 -7.21
C ILE A 133 -6.76 19.47 -6.25
N ILE A 134 -6.12 19.37 -5.08
CA ILE A 134 -6.06 20.45 -4.09
C ILE A 134 -5.32 21.66 -4.69
N GLU A 135 -4.16 21.46 -5.30
CA GLU A 135 -3.41 22.55 -5.95
C GLU A 135 -4.23 23.22 -7.06
N THR A 136 -4.91 22.41 -7.87
CA THR A 136 -5.79 22.91 -8.94
C THR A 136 -6.92 23.75 -8.37
N GLN A 137 -7.56 23.29 -7.29
CA GLN A 137 -8.63 24.01 -6.61
C GLN A 137 -8.14 25.35 -6.06
N GLU A 138 -6.99 25.36 -5.38
CA GLU A 138 -6.40 26.58 -4.82
C GLU A 138 -6.05 27.59 -5.93
N HIS A 139 -5.51 27.10 -7.05
CA HIS A 139 -5.26 27.93 -8.22
C HIS A 139 -6.53 28.55 -8.81
N GLN A 140 -7.63 27.80 -8.85
CA GLN A 140 -8.91 28.31 -9.33
C GLN A 140 -9.50 29.36 -8.39
N GLU A 141 -9.41 29.15 -7.07
CA GLU A 141 -9.84 30.12 -6.06
C GLU A 141 -9.07 31.44 -6.19
N ARG A 142 -7.73 31.38 -6.29
CA ARG A 142 -6.89 32.56 -6.52
C ARG A 142 -7.26 33.30 -7.81
N GLN A 143 -7.53 32.58 -8.89
CA GLN A 143 -7.99 33.20 -10.15
C GLN A 143 -9.34 33.89 -9.98
N LEU A 144 -10.27 33.28 -9.26
CA LEU A 144 -11.60 33.84 -9.03
C LEU A 144 -11.51 35.12 -8.19
N ASP A 145 -10.70 35.12 -7.13
CA ASP A 145 -10.42 36.30 -6.31
C ASP A 145 -9.83 37.44 -7.14
N HIS A 146 -8.84 37.16 -7.99
CA HIS A 146 -8.26 38.19 -8.87
C HIS A 146 -9.29 38.76 -9.85
N ARG A 147 -10.15 37.91 -10.42
CA ARG A 147 -11.23 38.36 -11.32
C ARG A 147 -12.25 39.22 -10.57
N PHE A 148 -12.59 38.84 -9.35
CA PHE A 148 -13.50 39.61 -8.50
C PHE A 148 -12.91 40.97 -8.13
N GLN A 149 -11.64 41.02 -7.71
CA GLN A 149 -10.93 42.28 -7.42
C GLN A 149 -10.86 43.19 -8.65
N LEU A 150 -10.59 42.63 -9.83
CA LEU A 150 -10.58 43.40 -11.09
C LEU A 150 -11.95 43.96 -11.44
N ALA A 151 -13.03 43.19 -11.23
CA ALA A 151 -14.40 43.64 -11.46
C ALA A 151 -14.76 44.80 -10.50
N LEU A 152 -14.43 44.66 -9.21
CA LEU A 152 -14.63 45.73 -8.22
C LEU A 152 -13.84 47.00 -8.57
N TYR A 153 -12.60 46.85 -9.01
CA TYR A 153 -11.77 47.99 -9.42
C TYR A 153 -12.36 48.70 -10.64
N LYS A 154 -12.81 47.95 -11.66
CA LYS A 154 -13.48 48.51 -12.85
C LYS A 154 -14.73 49.28 -12.46
N GLU A 155 -15.57 48.71 -11.60
CA GLU A 155 -16.80 49.35 -11.11
C GLU A 155 -16.49 50.66 -10.37
N LYS A 156 -15.51 50.62 -9.44
CA LYS A 156 -15.07 51.83 -8.73
C LYS A 156 -14.57 52.92 -9.70
N LYS A 157 -13.84 52.54 -10.75
CA LYS A 157 -13.36 53.47 -11.77
C LYS A 157 -14.48 54.05 -12.62
N LEU A 158 -15.48 53.24 -12.96
CA LEU A 158 -16.68 53.71 -13.66
C LEU A 158 -17.42 54.76 -12.83
N GLN A 159 -17.64 54.49 -11.54
CA GLN A 159 -18.25 55.46 -10.63
C GLN A 159 -17.41 56.74 -10.46
N GLU A 160 -16.09 56.65 -10.44
CA GLU A 160 -15.21 57.83 -10.43
C GLU A 160 -15.37 58.66 -11.71
N LEU A 161 -15.44 58.01 -12.88
CA LEU A 161 -15.69 58.69 -14.16
C LEU A 161 -17.05 59.36 -14.20
N GLU A 162 -18.11 58.69 -13.73
CA GLU A 162 -19.45 59.27 -13.63
C GLU A 162 -19.47 60.50 -12.73
N ARG A 163 -18.82 60.44 -11.56
CA ARG A 163 -18.69 61.61 -10.67
C ARG A 163 -17.95 62.77 -11.33
N VAL A 164 -16.90 62.50 -12.10
CA VAL A 164 -16.18 63.55 -12.84
C VAL A 164 -17.06 64.13 -13.93
N ARG A 165 -17.81 63.29 -14.66
CA ARG A 165 -18.76 63.73 -15.68
C ARG A 165 -19.86 64.61 -15.08
N GLU A 166 -20.45 64.21 -13.96
CA GLU A 166 -21.46 65.01 -13.25
C GLU A 166 -20.90 66.37 -12.79
N LYS A 167 -19.67 66.40 -12.26
CA LYS A 167 -19.00 67.65 -11.88
C LYS A 167 -18.81 68.56 -13.09
N LEU A 168 -18.32 68.01 -14.20
CA LEU A 168 -18.11 68.76 -15.44
C LEU A 168 -19.41 69.36 -15.98
N VAL A 169 -20.51 68.59 -15.96
CA VAL A 169 -21.83 69.08 -16.38
C VAL A 169 -22.33 70.19 -15.46
N LYS A 170 -22.14 70.07 -14.14
CA LYS A 170 -22.49 71.13 -13.18
C LYS A 170 -21.68 72.41 -13.40
N GLU A 171 -20.36 72.28 -13.57
CA GLU A 171 -19.47 73.41 -13.86
C GLU A 171 -19.84 74.10 -15.18
N TYR A 172 -20.17 73.33 -16.23
CA TYR A 172 -20.63 73.87 -17.50
C TYR A 172 -21.95 74.64 -17.35
N ALA A 173 -22.93 74.07 -16.64
CA ALA A 173 -24.22 74.72 -16.40
C ALA A 173 -24.07 76.01 -15.58
N GLU A 174 -23.22 76.01 -14.55
CA GLU A 174 -22.92 77.20 -13.74
C GLU A 174 -22.22 78.27 -14.58
N LYS A 175 -21.24 77.88 -15.40
CA LYS A 175 -20.54 78.80 -16.31
C LYS A 175 -21.48 79.41 -17.34
N MET A 176 -22.40 78.62 -17.91
CA MET A 176 -23.41 79.09 -18.86
C MET A 176 -24.36 80.10 -18.20
N SER A 177 -24.89 79.77 -17.01
CA SER A 177 -25.76 80.67 -16.23
C SER A 177 -25.06 81.99 -15.86
N ASN A 178 -23.79 81.92 -15.43
CA ASN A 178 -22.99 83.11 -15.15
C ASN A 178 -22.75 83.96 -16.40
N HIS A 179 -22.49 83.32 -17.54
CA HIS A 179 -22.33 84.00 -18.83
C HIS A 179 -23.62 84.71 -19.26
N GLU A 180 -24.77 84.03 -19.19
CA GLU A 180 -26.09 84.61 -19.49
C GLU A 180 -26.42 85.77 -18.55
N ARG A 181 -26.16 85.63 -17.24
CA ARG A 181 -26.38 86.70 -16.26
C ARG A 181 -25.52 87.92 -16.56
N HIS A 182 -24.25 87.71 -16.90
CA HIS A 182 -23.33 88.80 -17.22
C HIS A 182 -23.73 89.49 -18.54
N GLN A 183 -24.15 88.73 -19.54
CA GLN A 183 -24.68 89.26 -20.79
C GLN A 183 -25.97 90.06 -20.55
N SER A 184 -26.89 89.55 -19.73
CA SER A 184 -28.14 90.22 -19.37
C SER A 184 -27.90 91.53 -18.60
N GLN A 185 -26.97 91.54 -17.64
CA GLN A 185 -26.56 92.77 -16.95
C GLN A 185 -25.97 93.79 -17.91
N THR A 186 -25.07 93.36 -18.78
CA THR A 186 -24.46 94.23 -19.81
C THR A 186 -25.53 94.83 -20.73
N LEU A 187 -26.53 94.04 -21.15
CA LEU A 187 -27.65 94.52 -21.96
C LEU A 187 -28.53 95.50 -21.19
N LYS A 188 -28.79 95.25 -19.91
CA LYS A 188 -29.59 96.12 -19.04
C LYS A 188 -28.90 97.46 -18.79
N GLU A 189 -27.60 97.44 -18.47
CA GLU A 189 -26.79 98.67 -18.32
C GLU A 189 -26.76 99.49 -19.61
N ARG A 190 -26.61 98.83 -20.76
CA ARG A 190 -26.74 99.49 -22.07
C ARG A 190 -28.12 100.12 -22.23
N GLN A 191 -29.20 99.39 -21.94
CA GLN A 191 -30.57 99.91 -22.05
C GLN A 191 -30.81 101.10 -21.11
N GLU A 192 -30.35 101.04 -19.86
CA GLU A 192 -30.44 102.14 -18.90
C GLU A 192 -29.64 103.36 -19.37
N THR A 193 -28.42 103.16 -19.90
CA THR A 193 -27.60 104.23 -20.47
C THR A 193 -28.30 104.88 -21.67
N PHE A 194 -28.80 104.07 -22.62
CA PHE A 194 -29.56 104.58 -23.76
C PHE A 194 -30.86 105.27 -23.32
N GLY A 195 -31.52 104.78 -22.28
CA GLY A 195 -32.72 105.38 -21.71
C GLY A 195 -32.43 106.73 -21.04
N GLN A 196 -31.35 106.86 -20.28
CA GLN A 196 -30.90 108.12 -19.69
C GLN A 196 -30.54 109.14 -20.77
N VAL A 197 -29.76 108.75 -21.78
CA VAL A 197 -29.44 109.60 -22.94
C VAL A 197 -30.73 110.02 -23.65
N PHE A 198 -31.68 109.12 -23.86
CA PHE A 198 -32.97 109.45 -24.46
C PHE A 198 -33.78 110.43 -23.60
N GLN A 199 -33.78 110.28 -22.28
CA GLN A 199 -34.45 111.18 -21.35
C GLN A 199 -33.82 112.58 -21.39
N GLU A 200 -32.49 112.65 -21.38
CA GLU A 200 -31.73 113.90 -21.56
C GLU A 200 -32.04 114.56 -22.91
N ASP A 201 -32.08 113.79 -24.00
CA ASP A 201 -32.45 114.26 -25.34
C ASP A 201 -33.90 114.82 -25.36
N LEU A 202 -34.82 114.18 -24.65
CA LEU A 202 -36.23 114.59 -24.54
C LEU A 202 -36.39 115.86 -23.68
N GLU A 203 -35.58 116.01 -22.62
CA GLU A 203 -35.51 117.25 -21.84
C GLU A 203 -34.89 118.39 -22.62
N GLN A 204 -33.81 118.14 -23.37
CA GLN A 204 -33.24 119.11 -24.31
C GLN A 204 -34.25 119.52 -25.38
N PHE A 205 -35.04 118.58 -25.91
CA PHE A 205 -36.13 118.86 -26.84
C PHE A 205 -37.20 119.77 -26.23
N LYS A 206 -37.63 119.50 -24.98
CA LYS A 206 -38.63 120.33 -24.27
C LYS A 206 -38.14 121.75 -24.02
N GLN A 207 -36.84 121.94 -23.79
CA GLN A 207 -36.25 123.26 -23.53
C GLN A 207 -35.93 124.04 -24.82
N SER A 208 -35.57 123.37 -25.92
CA SER A 208 -35.10 123.99 -27.16
C SER A 208 -36.08 123.93 -28.34
N GLY A 209 -37.13 123.10 -28.29
CA GLY A 209 -38.12 122.93 -29.37
C GLY A 209 -37.61 122.28 -30.67
N LYS A 210 -36.40 121.70 -30.67
CA LYS A 210 -35.78 121.03 -31.82
C LYS A 210 -35.17 119.69 -31.39
N LEU A 211 -35.44 118.61 -32.12
CA LEU A 211 -34.88 117.29 -31.82
C LEU A 211 -33.36 117.32 -31.96
N PRO A 212 -32.58 116.82 -30.97
CA PRO A 212 -31.18 116.52 -31.20
C PRO A 212 -31.10 115.39 -32.22
N VAL A 213 -30.55 115.70 -33.39
CA VAL A 213 -30.14 114.70 -34.37
C VAL A 213 -28.94 113.99 -33.77
N SER A 214 -29.15 112.82 -33.17
CA SER A 214 -28.03 111.92 -32.89
C SER A 214 -27.34 111.63 -34.22
N PRO A 215 -26.01 111.84 -34.34
CA PRO A 215 -25.31 111.52 -35.55
C PRO A 215 -25.30 110.01 -35.68
N VAL A 216 -26.27 109.48 -36.43
CA VAL A 216 -26.11 108.18 -37.07
C VAL A 216 -24.90 108.34 -37.97
N LYS A 217 -23.72 107.98 -37.44
CA LYS A 217 -22.61 107.55 -38.29
C LYS A 217 -23.12 106.29 -38.96
N VAL A 218 -23.71 106.48 -40.14
CA VAL A 218 -23.91 105.45 -41.15
C VAL A 218 -22.51 105.02 -41.59
N SER A 219 -21.82 104.27 -40.74
CA SER A 219 -20.60 103.58 -41.10
C SER A 219 -20.99 102.12 -41.28
N GLN A 220 -21.31 101.84 -42.54
CA GLN A 220 -21.45 100.53 -43.18
C GLN A 220 -22.83 99.85 -43.07
N PRO A 221 -23.41 99.44 -44.22
CA PRO A 221 -24.47 98.45 -44.21
C PRO A 221 -23.86 97.16 -43.65
N GLY A 222 -24.34 96.72 -42.49
CA GLY A 222 -24.15 95.33 -42.10
C GLY A 222 -24.81 94.43 -43.15
N PRO A 223 -24.25 93.25 -43.45
CA PRO A 223 -24.76 92.39 -44.51
C PRO A 223 -26.22 92.03 -44.26
N SER A 224 -27.04 92.07 -45.31
CA SER A 224 -28.37 91.44 -45.34
C SER A 224 -28.20 89.96 -44.97
N LEU A 225 -29.21 89.34 -44.34
CA LEU A 225 -29.24 87.90 -44.05
C LEU A 225 -29.05 87.00 -45.29
N GLU A 226 -29.12 87.58 -46.48
CA GLU A 226 -28.83 86.94 -47.77
C GLU A 226 -27.32 86.78 -48.06
N GLU A 227 -26.43 87.37 -47.25
CA GLU A 227 -24.96 87.39 -47.44
C GLU A 227 -24.20 86.76 -46.25
N VAL A 228 -24.86 85.94 -45.43
CA VAL A 228 -24.16 85.02 -44.52
C VAL A 228 -23.85 83.75 -45.30
N THR A 229 -22.64 83.67 -45.84
CA THR A 229 -22.06 82.37 -46.20
C THR A 229 -21.66 81.69 -44.89
N LEU A 230 -22.36 80.61 -44.56
CA LEU A 230 -21.84 79.66 -43.57
C LEU A 230 -20.62 79.03 -44.27
N ASP A 231 -19.42 79.36 -43.79
CA ASP A 231 -18.25 78.55 -44.08
C ASP A 231 -18.53 77.17 -43.48
N ASP A 232 -19.04 76.29 -44.33
CA ASP A 232 -19.28 74.89 -44.04
C ASP A 232 -17.89 74.24 -43.92
N ASP A 233 -17.29 74.40 -42.74
CA ASP A 233 -16.02 73.78 -42.37
C ASP A 233 -16.28 72.28 -42.15
N THR A 234 -16.62 71.61 -43.24
CA THR A 234 -16.96 70.18 -43.35
C THR A 234 -15.83 69.32 -42.78
N VAL A 235 -14.60 69.82 -42.79
CA VAL A 235 -13.42 69.18 -42.19
C VAL A 235 -13.51 69.11 -40.66
N ALA A 236 -14.04 70.15 -40.01
CA ALA A 236 -14.25 70.15 -38.56
C ALA A 236 -15.41 69.21 -38.17
N LEU A 237 -16.44 69.14 -39.00
CA LEU A 237 -17.58 68.24 -38.83
C LEU A 237 -17.19 66.76 -39.03
N ASP A 238 -16.35 66.45 -40.03
CA ASP A 238 -15.85 65.09 -40.29
C ASP A 238 -14.92 64.59 -39.18
N ASN A 239 -14.06 65.47 -38.63
CA ASN A 239 -13.22 65.12 -37.47
C ASN A 239 -14.08 64.88 -36.22
N PHE A 240 -15.14 65.66 -36.02
CA PHE A 240 -16.07 65.46 -34.89
C PHE A 240 -16.88 64.16 -35.02
N LEU A 241 -17.28 63.77 -36.22
CA LEU A 241 -18.05 62.54 -36.48
C LEU A 241 -17.18 61.27 -36.50
N SER A 242 -15.87 61.40 -36.68
CA SER A 242 -14.93 60.27 -36.65
C SER A 242 -14.34 60.00 -35.26
N GLU A 243 -14.46 60.92 -34.31
CA GLU A 243 -14.06 60.72 -32.90
C GLU A 243 -15.18 60.13 -32.01
N GLY A 244 -16.34 59.79 -32.57
CA GLY A 244 -17.50 59.27 -31.84
C GLY A 244 -17.88 57.84 -32.20
N ASP A 245 -17.42 56.90 -31.36
CA ASP A 245 -17.76 55.46 -31.22
C ASP A 245 -16.99 54.45 -32.11
N PRO A 246 -16.67 53.25 -31.57
CA PRO A 246 -15.90 52.91 -30.37
C PRO A 246 -14.57 52.18 -30.69
#